data_AF-A0A1Q7REG5-F1
#
_entry.id   AF-A0A1Q7REG5-F1
#
_cell.length_a   1.000
_cell.length_b   1.000
_cell.length_c   1.000
_cell.angle_alpha   90.00
_cell.angle_beta   90.00
_cell.angle_gamma   90.00
#
_symmetry.space_group_name_H-M   'P 1'
#
loop_
_entity.id
_entity.type
_entity.pdbx_description
1 polymer ?
#
loop_
_entity_poly.entity_id
_entity_poly.type
_entity_poly.pdbx_seq_one_letter_code
_entity_poly.pdbx_strand_id
1 'polypeptide(L)'
;MSPGPGIVVLVLGLLGMVLSAHFKGLRYFDRPSLARTAWFDPALDLVKWLLLLAGLALLARASLAFLFVAAGALAALGGYRRFIRSARFQQRLLARDCAALRRDRPGLSDEEMLFEIAFRRHPRWGPELIEQMVRDYPTVESFARIMVKMERGFRGFSGKRARPD
;
A
#
# COMPACT_ATOMS: atom_id res chain seq x y z
N MET A 1 31.75 17.42 -10.29
CA MET A 1 30.75 16.92 -11.27
C MET A 1 29.40 17.52 -10.92
N SER A 2 28.54 17.82 -11.90
CA SER A 2 27.20 18.32 -11.60
C SER A 2 26.35 17.21 -10.96
N PRO A 3 25.45 17.54 -10.02
CA PRO A 3 24.54 16.55 -9.41
C PRO A 3 23.40 16.15 -10.35
N GLY A 4 23.19 16.89 -11.45
CA GLY A 4 22.08 16.72 -12.39
C GLY A 4 21.85 15.28 -12.86
N PRO A 5 22.87 14.57 -13.38
CA PRO A 5 22.72 13.18 -13.79
C PRO A 5 22.26 12.26 -12.65
N GLY A 6 22.80 12.46 -11.44
CA GLY A 6 22.40 11.69 -10.25
C GLY A 6 20.95 11.94 -9.86
N ILE A 7 20.49 13.20 -9.92
CA ILE A 7 19.09 13.56 -9.65
C ILE A 7 18.16 12.90 -10.68
N VAL A 8 18.47 13.02 -11.97
CA VAL A 8 17.63 12.45 -13.05
C VAL A 8 17.48 10.94 -12.89
N VAL A 9 18.59 10.23 -12.66
CA VAL A 9 18.58 8.77 -12.47
C VAL A 9 17.78 8.38 -11.21
N LEU A 10 17.90 9.15 -10.13
CA LEU A 10 17.13 8.90 -8.90
C LEU A 10 15.62 9.13 -9.10
N VAL A 11 15.24 10.16 -9.84
CA VAL A 11 13.84 10.44 -10.23
C VAL A 11 13.29 9.30 -11.10
N LEU A 12 14.05 8.78 -12.07
CA LEU A 12 13.64 7.62 -12.87
C LEU A 12 13.43 6.37 -12.00
N GLY A 13 14.28 6.13 -11.01
CA GLY A 13 14.10 5.06 -10.02
C GLY A 13 12.81 5.23 -9.19
N LEU A 14 12.50 6.47 -8.78
CA LEU A 14 11.25 6.78 -8.08
C LEU A 14 10.02 6.58 -8.96
N LEU A 15 10.07 6.96 -10.24
CA LEU A 15 9.01 6.67 -11.20
C LEU A 15 8.81 5.16 -11.35
N GLY A 16 9.89 4.38 -11.42
CA GLY A 16 9.84 2.92 -11.40
C GLY A 16 9.14 2.36 -10.15
N MET A 17 9.34 2.96 -8.96
CA MET A 17 8.60 2.58 -7.75
C MET A 17 7.09 2.88 -7.85
N VAL A 18 6.71 4.01 -8.44
CA VAL A 18 5.30 4.38 -8.66
C VAL A 18 4.64 3.43 -9.65
N LEU A 19 5.29 3.14 -10.77
CA LEU A 19 4.85 2.17 -11.78
C LEU A 19 4.67 0.77 -11.18
N SER A 20 5.65 0.30 -10.40
CA SER A 20 5.56 -1.00 -9.70
C SER A 20 4.36 -1.05 -8.76
N ALA A 21 4.11 0.02 -7.99
CA ALA A 21 2.94 0.09 -7.11
C ALA A 21 1.61 0.13 -7.89
N HIS A 22 1.58 0.83 -9.03
CA HIS A 22 0.42 0.91 -9.90
C HIS A 22 0.06 -0.47 -10.48
N PHE A 23 1.01 -1.15 -11.14
CA PHE A 23 0.76 -2.46 -11.76
C PHE A 23 0.43 -3.55 -10.73
N LYS A 24 1.09 -3.53 -9.56
CA LYS A 24 0.75 -4.45 -8.46
C LYS A 24 -0.65 -4.16 -7.88
N GLY A 25 -1.16 -2.95 -8.04
CA GLY A 25 -2.51 -2.56 -7.65
C GLY A 25 -3.62 -2.94 -8.63
N LEU A 26 -3.28 -3.28 -9.89
CA LEU A 26 -4.24 -3.70 -10.93
C LEU A 26 -4.55 -5.20 -10.84
N ARG A 27 -5.76 -5.60 -11.27
CA ARG A 27 -6.07 -7.03 -11.47
C ARG A 27 -5.19 -7.59 -12.58
N TYR A 28 -4.89 -8.88 -12.52
CA TYR A 28 -4.01 -9.52 -13.52
C TYR A 28 -4.48 -9.29 -14.96
N PHE A 29 -5.79 -9.35 -15.21
CA PHE A 29 -6.39 -9.13 -16.52
C PHE A 29 -6.38 -7.66 -16.97
N ASP A 30 -6.39 -6.70 -16.03
CA ASP A 30 -6.32 -5.26 -16.34
C ASP A 30 -4.89 -4.81 -16.69
N ARG A 31 -3.88 -5.64 -16.44
CA ARG A 31 -2.49 -5.33 -16.76
C ARG A 31 -2.27 -5.35 -18.28
N PRO A 32 -1.40 -4.48 -18.83
CA PRO A 32 -0.94 -4.60 -20.20
C PRO A 32 -0.22 -5.94 -20.42
N SER A 33 -0.22 -6.46 -21.66
CA SER A 33 0.29 -7.79 -22.01
C SER A 33 1.69 -8.08 -21.46
N LEU A 34 2.60 -7.12 -21.56
CA LEU A 34 3.97 -7.22 -21.02
C LEU A 34 4.00 -7.41 -19.50
N ALA A 35 3.09 -6.76 -18.77
CA ALA A 35 3.00 -6.78 -17.31
C ALA A 35 2.29 -8.02 -16.73
N ARG A 36 1.83 -8.93 -17.61
CA ARG A 36 1.25 -10.23 -17.24
C ARG A 36 2.30 -11.34 -17.18
N THR A 37 3.50 -11.10 -17.70
CA THR A 37 4.57 -12.10 -17.71
C THR A 37 5.16 -12.30 -16.31
N ALA A 38 5.54 -13.54 -15.99
CA ALA A 38 6.08 -13.88 -14.66
C ALA A 38 7.38 -13.11 -14.33
N TRP A 39 8.14 -12.73 -15.35
CA TRP A 39 9.40 -11.99 -15.22
C TRP A 39 9.24 -10.47 -15.11
N PHE A 40 8.06 -9.92 -15.40
CA PHE A 40 7.86 -8.48 -15.39
C PHE A 40 8.07 -7.85 -14.01
N ASP A 41 7.42 -8.41 -12.98
CA ASP A 41 7.51 -7.88 -11.61
C ASP A 41 8.96 -7.96 -11.07
N PRO A 42 9.70 -9.08 -11.22
CA PRO A 42 11.13 -9.15 -10.88
C PRO A 42 12.01 -8.19 -11.68
N ALA A 43 11.80 -8.09 -13.00
CA ALA A 43 12.63 -7.23 -13.85
C ALA A 43 12.43 -5.75 -13.52
N LEU A 44 11.18 -5.31 -13.35
CA LEU A 44 10.86 -3.95 -12.94
C LEU A 44 11.41 -3.64 -11.54
N ASP A 45 11.33 -4.61 -10.63
CA ASP A 45 11.89 -4.47 -9.29
C ASP A 45 13.43 -4.38 -9.33
N LEU A 46 14.11 -5.10 -10.22
CA LEU A 46 15.55 -4.99 -10.41
C LEU A 46 15.95 -3.63 -11.00
N VAL A 47 15.33 -3.21 -12.10
CA VAL A 47 15.63 -1.97 -12.81
C VAL A 47 15.46 -0.75 -11.90
N LYS A 48 14.36 -0.68 -11.14
CA LYS A 48 14.12 0.47 -10.24
C LYS A 48 15.20 0.55 -9.14
N TRP A 49 15.64 -0.58 -8.58
CA TRP A 49 16.65 -0.60 -7.53
C TRP A 49 18.03 -0.21 -8.08
N LEU A 50 18.39 -0.70 -9.27
CA LEU A 50 19.60 -0.30 -9.95
C LEU A 50 19.63 1.21 -10.22
N LEU A 51 18.52 1.79 -10.68
CA LEU A 51 18.41 3.24 -10.88
C LEU A 51 18.56 4.02 -9.57
N LEU A 52 17.91 3.60 -8.49
CA LEU A 52 18.05 4.29 -7.20
C LEU A 52 19.49 4.23 -6.67
N LEU A 53 20.13 3.06 -6.74
CA LEU A 53 21.52 2.89 -6.29
C LEU A 53 22.50 3.67 -7.17
N ALA A 54 22.32 3.63 -8.50
CA ALA A 54 23.14 4.39 -9.43
C ALA A 54 22.97 5.91 -9.23
N GLY A 55 21.75 6.38 -9.02
CA GLY A 55 21.46 7.79 -8.70
C GLY A 55 22.17 8.23 -7.42
N LEU A 56 22.08 7.43 -6.35
CA LEU A 56 22.79 7.70 -5.10
C LEU A 56 24.31 7.69 -5.27
N ALA A 57 24.87 6.73 -6.01
CA ALA A 57 26.31 6.65 -6.28
C ALA A 57 26.81 7.86 -7.08
N LEU A 58 26.06 8.31 -8.09
CA LEU A 58 26.36 9.52 -8.86
C LEU A 58 26.30 10.78 -7.99
N LEU A 59 25.31 10.88 -7.09
CA LEU A 59 25.22 11.97 -6.13
C LEU A 59 26.39 11.94 -5.14
N ALA A 60 26.76 10.77 -4.62
CA ALA A 60 27.91 10.60 -3.72
C ALA A 60 29.22 11.07 -4.38
N ARG A 61 29.41 10.76 -5.67
CA ARG A 61 30.55 11.22 -6.46
C ARG A 61 30.53 12.73 -6.74
N ALA A 62 29.35 13.36 -6.73
CA ALA A 62 29.22 14.81 -6.87
C ALA A 62 29.44 15.55 -5.55
N SER A 63 28.77 15.12 -4.46
CA SER A 63 28.95 15.62 -3.09
C SER A 63 28.23 14.73 -2.09
N LEU A 64 28.87 14.48 -0.93
CA LEU A 64 28.25 13.78 0.19
C LEU A 64 26.99 14.48 0.71
N ALA A 65 26.92 15.82 0.62
CA ALA A 65 25.73 16.55 1.05
C ALA A 65 24.49 16.14 0.23
N PHE A 66 24.62 16.04 -1.09
CA PHE A 66 23.52 15.59 -1.95
C PHE A 66 23.13 14.13 -1.69
N LEU A 67 24.11 13.26 -1.41
CA LEU A 67 23.85 11.89 -1.00
C LEU A 67 23.00 11.85 0.27
N PHE A 68 23.41 12.55 1.33
CA PHE A 68 22.70 12.52 2.60
C PHE A 68 21.29 13.10 2.48
N VAL A 69 21.11 14.18 1.71
CA VAL A 69 19.78 14.76 1.44
C VAL A 69 18.90 13.74 0.71
N ALA A 70 19.40 13.13 -0.37
CA ALA A 70 18.63 12.16 -1.14
C ALA A 70 18.33 10.87 -0.35
N ALA A 71 19.32 10.33 0.36
CA ALA A 71 19.15 9.15 1.20
C ALA A 71 18.19 9.43 2.37
N GLY A 72 18.28 10.61 2.99
CA GLY A 72 17.36 11.07 4.03
C GLY A 72 15.93 11.17 3.51
N ALA A 73 15.74 11.76 2.32
CA ALA A 73 14.42 11.84 1.68
C ALA A 73 13.85 10.44 1.37
N LEU A 74 14.66 9.52 0.84
CA LEU A 74 14.24 8.14 0.58
C LEU A 74 13.89 7.39 1.88
N ALA A 75 14.70 7.57 2.93
CA ALA A 75 14.44 6.98 4.25
C ALA A 75 13.16 7.54 4.87
N ALA A 76 12.94 8.86 4.80
CA ALA A 76 11.72 9.51 5.26
C ALA A 76 10.50 9.01 4.48
N LEU A 77 10.58 8.89 3.15
CA LEU A 77 9.51 8.35 2.32
C LEU A 77 9.20 6.89 2.64
N GLY A 78 10.24 6.06 2.83
CA GLY A 78 10.10 4.67 3.24
C GLY A 78 9.48 4.53 4.63
N GLY A 79 9.94 5.34 5.58
CA GLY A 79 9.42 5.42 6.95
C GLY A 79 7.96 5.87 6.98
N TYR A 80 7.63 6.93 6.25
CA TYR A 80 6.26 7.41 6.10
C TYR A 80 5.36 6.35 5.48
N ARG A 81 5.78 5.69 4.39
CA ARG A 81 5.04 4.57 3.78
C ARG A 81 4.81 3.42 4.74
N ARG A 82 5.81 3.07 5.57
CA ARG A 82 5.67 2.04 6.60
C ARG A 82 4.70 2.47 7.70
N PHE A 83 4.76 3.73 8.10
CA PHE A 83 3.90 4.31 9.14
C PHE A 83 2.43 4.34 8.71
N ILE A 84 2.11 4.89 7.52
CA ILE A 84 0.73 4.93 7.01
C ILE A 84 0.15 3.52 6.80
N ARG A 85 1.00 2.53 6.51
CA ARG A 85 0.60 1.11 6.37
C ARG A 85 0.63 0.34 7.69
N SER A 86 0.85 1.00 8.83
CA SER A 86 0.84 0.34 10.13
C SER A 86 -0.60 0.10 10.61
N ALA A 87 -0.82 -1.03 11.29
CA ALA A 87 -2.13 -1.36 11.85
C ALA A 87 -2.62 -0.28 12.84
N ARG A 88 -1.71 0.30 13.63
CA ARG A 88 -2.04 1.38 14.59
C ARG A 88 -2.53 2.64 13.89
N PHE A 89 -1.87 3.06 12.81
CA PHE A 89 -2.31 4.24 12.05
C PHE A 89 -3.68 3.98 11.40
N GLN A 90 -3.85 2.81 10.77
CA GLN A 90 -5.12 2.44 10.16
C GLN A 90 -6.25 2.30 11.17
N GLN A 91 -5.98 1.78 12.36
CA GLN A 91 -6.94 1.73 13.46
C GLN A 91 -7.36 3.12 13.91
N ARG A 92 -6.41 4.05 14.09
CA ARG A 92 -6.74 5.44 14.47
C ARG A 92 -7.58 6.14 13.41
N LEU A 93 -7.25 5.93 12.14
CA LEU A 93 -8.00 6.49 11.02
C LEU A 93 -9.42 5.91 10.97
N LEU A 94 -9.55 4.59 11.06
CA LEU A 94 -10.84 3.90 11.07
C LEU A 94 -11.70 4.31 12.28
N ALA A 95 -11.11 4.43 13.47
CA ALA A 95 -11.82 4.91 14.66
C ALA A 95 -12.33 6.34 14.48
N ARG A 96 -11.54 7.21 13.86
CA ARG A 96 -11.96 8.58 13.54
C ARG A 96 -13.10 8.60 12.53
N ASP A 97 -13.02 7.77 11.49
CA ASP A 97 -14.03 7.68 10.44
C ASP A 97 -15.35 7.10 11.01
N CYS A 98 -15.30 6.07 11.86
CA CYS A 98 -16.47 5.56 12.58
C CYS A 98 -17.07 6.65 13.49
N ALA A 99 -16.24 7.40 14.22
CA ALA A 99 -16.72 8.47 15.10
C ALA A 99 -17.37 9.62 14.31
N ALA A 100 -16.86 9.95 13.12
CA ALA A 100 -17.47 10.93 12.23
C ALA A 100 -18.80 10.41 11.68
N LEU A 101 -18.83 9.18 11.16
CA LEU A 101 -20.02 8.57 10.59
C LEU A 101 -21.13 8.40 11.62
N ARG A 102 -20.79 8.06 12.87
CA ARG A 102 -21.75 7.96 13.99
C ARG A 102 -22.38 9.30 14.34
N ARG A 103 -21.67 10.42 14.18
CA ARG A 103 -22.24 11.76 14.38
C ARG A 103 -23.24 12.11 13.29
N ASP A 104 -22.94 11.73 12.05
CA ASP A 104 -23.80 12.00 10.90
C ASP A 104 -25.02 11.06 10.85
N ARG A 105 -24.87 9.82 11.31
CA ARG A 105 -25.89 8.77 11.31
C ARG A 105 -25.89 7.97 12.62
N PRO A 106 -26.55 8.46 13.68
CA PRO A 106 -26.50 7.84 14.99
C PRO A 106 -27.23 6.49 15.09
N GLY A 107 -28.04 6.12 14.10
CA GLY A 107 -28.80 4.85 14.08
C GLY A 107 -28.06 3.67 13.46
N LEU A 108 -26.85 3.86 12.91
CA LEU A 108 -26.09 2.79 12.28
C LEU A 108 -25.40 1.90 13.33
N SER A 109 -25.45 0.59 13.10
CA SER A 109 -24.67 -0.39 13.86
C SER A 109 -23.17 -0.28 13.55
N ASP A 110 -22.34 -0.79 14.46
CA ASP A 110 -20.88 -0.81 14.28
C ASP A 110 -20.46 -1.59 13.03
N GLU A 111 -21.18 -2.66 12.72
CA GLU A 111 -20.97 -3.48 11.52
C GLU A 111 -21.27 -2.71 10.24
N GLU A 112 -22.40 -1.99 10.19
CA GLU A 112 -22.76 -1.17 9.03
C GLU A 112 -21.79 0.00 8.85
N MET A 113 -21.32 0.62 9.93
CA MET A 113 -20.30 1.67 9.84
C MET A 113 -18.98 1.12 9.26
N LEU A 114 -18.52 -0.04 9.73
CA LEU A 114 -17.31 -0.68 9.20
C LEU A 114 -17.48 -1.08 7.73
N PHE A 115 -18.63 -1.63 7.36
CA PHE A 115 -18.98 -1.95 5.98
C PHE A 115 -18.95 -0.69 5.10
N GLU A 116 -19.64 0.38 5.51
CA GLU A 116 -19.75 1.60 4.71
C GLU A 116 -18.38 2.27 4.52
N ILE A 117 -17.55 2.32 5.56
CA ILE A 117 -16.19 2.86 5.46
C ILE A 117 -15.33 2.01 4.51
N ALA A 118 -15.37 0.69 4.64
CA ALA A 118 -14.61 -0.21 3.79
C ALA A 118 -15.07 -0.15 2.32
N PHE A 119 -16.37 -0.09 2.09
CA PHE A 119 -16.95 -0.03 0.75
C PHE A 119 -16.60 1.28 0.04
N ARG A 120 -16.68 2.42 0.75
CA ARG A 120 -16.25 3.72 0.21
C ARG A 120 -14.77 3.75 -0.13
N ARG A 121 -13.92 3.15 0.71
CA ARG A 121 -12.46 3.18 0.54
C ARG A 121 -11.95 2.16 -0.49
N HIS A 122 -12.63 1.02 -0.61
CA HIS A 122 -12.24 -0.09 -1.48
C HIS A 122 -13.45 -0.66 -2.24
N PRO A 123 -14.09 0.11 -3.13
CA PRO A 123 -15.28 -0.35 -3.86
C PRO A 123 -15.00 -1.61 -4.70
N ARG A 124 -13.74 -1.81 -5.11
CA ARG A 124 -13.27 -2.96 -5.88
C ARG A 124 -13.22 -4.29 -5.14
N TRP A 125 -13.34 -4.30 -3.82
CA TRP A 125 -13.32 -5.52 -3.01
C TRP A 125 -14.64 -6.30 -3.10
N GLY A 126 -15.73 -5.64 -3.48
CA GLY A 126 -17.06 -6.24 -3.56
C GLY A 126 -17.74 -6.28 -2.17
N PRO A 127 -19.07 -6.13 -2.12
CA PRO A 127 -19.79 -6.06 -0.86
C PRO A 127 -19.73 -7.38 -0.08
N GLU A 128 -19.78 -8.53 -0.75
CA GLU A 128 -19.79 -9.85 -0.10
C GLU A 128 -18.51 -10.11 0.70
N LEU A 129 -17.37 -9.69 0.13
CA LEU A 129 -16.08 -9.78 0.78
C LEU A 129 -16.04 -8.87 2.03
N ILE A 130 -16.56 -7.65 1.92
CA ILE A 130 -16.56 -6.70 3.02
C ILE A 130 -17.49 -7.18 4.13
N GLU A 131 -18.68 -7.69 3.80
CA GLU A 131 -19.61 -8.31 4.75
C GLU A 131 -18.95 -9.46 5.50
N GLN A 132 -18.26 -10.36 4.79
CA GLN A 132 -17.52 -11.44 5.43
C GLN A 132 -16.43 -10.90 6.36
N MET A 133 -15.68 -9.88 5.93
CA MET A 133 -14.66 -9.26 6.78
C MET A 133 -15.25 -8.63 8.04
N VAL A 134 -16.41 -7.99 7.95
CA VAL A 134 -17.07 -7.38 9.11
C VAL A 134 -17.54 -8.47 10.08
N ARG A 135 -18.13 -9.56 9.57
CA ARG A 135 -18.53 -10.71 10.40
C ARG A 135 -17.34 -11.40 11.08
N ASP A 136 -16.26 -11.62 10.34
CA ASP A 136 -15.06 -12.28 10.86
C ASP A 136 -14.25 -11.38 11.81
N TYR A 137 -14.36 -10.05 11.66
CA TYR A 137 -13.59 -9.04 12.38
C TYR A 137 -14.45 -7.83 12.78
N PRO A 138 -15.38 -7.97 13.74
CA PRO A 138 -16.41 -6.96 14.02
C PRO A 138 -15.91 -5.73 14.79
N THR A 139 -14.66 -5.73 15.24
CA THR A 139 -14.10 -4.61 16.02
C THR A 139 -13.18 -3.75 15.16
N VAL A 140 -13.17 -2.43 15.39
CA VAL A 140 -12.31 -1.47 14.69
C VAL A 140 -10.84 -1.92 14.67
N GLU A 141 -10.33 -2.47 15.77
CA GLU A 141 -8.95 -2.95 15.83
C GLU A 141 -8.70 -4.19 14.96
N SER A 142 -9.56 -5.22 15.07
CA SER A 142 -9.40 -6.45 14.32
C SER A 142 -9.64 -6.22 12.83
N PHE A 143 -10.63 -5.39 12.49
CA PHE A 143 -10.94 -4.94 11.14
C PHE A 143 -9.77 -4.16 10.51
N ALA A 144 -9.19 -3.19 11.22
CA ALA A 144 -8.03 -2.45 10.72
C ALA A 144 -6.82 -3.36 10.45
N ARG A 145 -6.60 -4.39 11.30
CA ARG A 145 -5.53 -5.38 11.08
C ARG A 145 -5.75 -6.20 9.81
N ILE A 146 -6.97 -6.71 9.59
CA ILE A 146 -7.26 -7.48 8.36
C ILE A 146 -7.24 -6.59 7.13
N MET A 147 -7.74 -5.35 7.19
CA MET A 147 -7.66 -4.38 6.09
C MET A 147 -6.22 -4.14 5.66
N VAL A 148 -5.29 -3.89 6.60
CA VAL A 148 -3.86 -3.73 6.29
C VAL A 148 -3.28 -4.98 5.63
N LYS A 149 -3.71 -6.17 6.06
CA LYS A 149 -3.26 -7.44 5.47
C LYS A 149 -3.75 -7.56 4.02
N MET A 150 -5.03 -7.23 3.77
CA MET A 150 -5.63 -7.23 2.44
C MET A 150 -4.98 -6.20 1.51
N GLU A 151 -4.75 -4.97 1.98
CA GLU A 151 -4.04 -3.91 1.24
C GLU A 151 -2.58 -4.29 0.89
N ARG A 152 -1.95 -5.16 1.68
CA ARG A 152 -0.60 -5.69 1.41
C ARG A 152 -0.57 -6.86 0.41
N GLY A 153 -1.72 -7.26 -0.13
CA GLY A 153 -1.84 -8.31 -1.14
C GLY A 153 -2.12 -9.69 -0.58
N PHE A 154 -2.83 -9.80 0.55
CA PHE A 154 -3.30 -11.09 1.07
C PHE A 154 -4.27 -11.74 0.07
N ARG A 155 -3.92 -12.95 -0.40
CA ARG A 155 -4.63 -13.71 -1.44
C ARG A 155 -5.59 -14.76 -0.84
N GLY A 156 -6.50 -14.32 0.04
CA GLY A 156 -7.63 -15.13 0.50
C GLY A 156 -7.70 -15.40 2.00
N PHE A 157 -8.92 -15.50 2.52
CA PHE A 157 -9.23 -15.85 3.90
C PHE A 157 -8.91 -17.32 4.11
N SER A 158 -8.00 -17.65 5.03
CA SER A 158 -8.06 -18.99 5.60
C SER A 158 -9.30 -19.01 6.49
N GLY A 159 -10.45 -19.28 5.87
CA GLY A 159 -11.57 -19.80 6.61
C GLY A 159 -11.02 -20.99 7.38
N LYS A 160 -11.07 -20.93 8.72
CA LYS A 160 -11.17 -22.16 9.48
C LYS A 160 -12.37 -22.85 8.87
N ARG A 161 -12.13 -23.83 8.00
CA ARG A 161 -13.19 -24.70 7.51
C ARG A 161 -13.83 -25.25 8.77
N ALA A 162 -15.07 -24.83 9.05
CA ALA A 162 -15.91 -25.59 9.95
C ALA A 162 -15.88 -27.02 9.41
N ARG A 163 -15.42 -27.96 10.24
CA ARG A 163 -15.52 -29.38 9.93
C ARG A 163 -17.01 -29.64 9.68
N PRO A 164 -17.38 -30.26 8.55
CA PRO A 164 -18.68 -30.91 8.50
C PRO A 164 -18.58 -32.13 9.42
N ASP A 165 -19.54 -32.20 10.36
CA ASP A 165 -19.87 -33.44 11.07
C ASP A 165 -20.44 -34.47 10.08
#